data_AF-A0A9W7W935-F1
#
_entry.id   AF-A0A9W7W935-F1
#
_cell.length_a   1.000
_cell.length_b   1.000
_cell.length_c   1.000
_cell.angle_alpha   90.00
_cell.angle_beta   90.00
_cell.angle_gamma   90.00
#
_symmetry.space_group_name_H-M   'P 1'
#
loop_
_entity.id
_entity.type
_entity.pdbx_description
1 polymer ?
#
loop_
_entity_poly.entity_id
_entity_poly.type
_entity_poly.pdbx_seq_one_letter_code
_entity_poly.pdbx_strand_id
1 'polypeptide(L)'
;MEFRLTPFFLGMCLLTCQWMMCETSVSENLDESISELNKYYGEKAGELHNGHPVFLLILKDLKVKFEETEQKLLMSIIIETYSRIFTRMKNESQSENVKERLEHVLEHLRKLQEYYFPGKSAELRTFAEDLWAIKENDPMVQRKALYEMKNVYRQATAMLRKDKNKDRRRRQAKNARQKS
;
A
#
# COMPACT_ATOMS: atom_id res chain seq x y z
N MET A 1 -24.97 42.44 -40.94
CA MET A 1 -25.74 41.40 -40.24
C MET A 1 -24.79 40.60 -39.39
N GLU A 2 -25.19 40.38 -38.15
CA GLU A 2 -24.34 40.13 -36.98
C GLU A 2 -23.65 38.76 -37.00
N PHE A 3 -22.33 38.76 -36.79
CA PHE A 3 -21.58 37.56 -36.39
C PHE A 3 -21.78 37.35 -34.89
N ARG A 4 -22.67 36.42 -34.52
CA ARG A 4 -22.78 35.93 -33.14
C ARG A 4 -21.67 34.90 -32.89
N LEU A 5 -20.54 35.37 -32.37
CA LEU A 5 -19.57 34.51 -31.69
C LEU A 5 -20.18 34.03 -30.37
N THR A 6 -20.57 32.76 -30.31
CA THR A 6 -21.00 32.10 -29.07
C THR A 6 -19.78 31.87 -28.15
N PRO A 7 -19.79 32.37 -26.90
CA PRO A 7 -18.72 32.14 -25.94
C PRO A 7 -19.00 30.84 -25.17
N PHE A 8 -18.81 29.68 -25.82
CA PHE A 8 -19.06 28.38 -25.16
C PHE A 8 -17.81 27.53 -24.94
N PHE A 9 -16.61 28.04 -25.24
CA PHE A 9 -15.37 27.27 -25.14
C PHE A 9 -14.41 27.68 -24.01
N LEU A 10 -14.75 28.67 -23.17
CA LEU A 10 -13.94 29.06 -22.01
C LEU A 10 -14.40 28.46 -20.67
N GLY A 11 -15.54 27.77 -20.61
CA GLY A 11 -16.15 27.30 -19.35
C GLY A 11 -15.92 25.83 -18.98
N MET A 12 -15.23 25.04 -19.81
CA MET A 12 -15.12 23.58 -19.66
C MET A 12 -13.68 23.05 -19.72
N CYS A 13 -12.70 23.87 -19.32
CA CYS A 13 -11.29 23.46 -19.19
C CYS A 13 -10.73 23.68 -17.77
N LEU A 14 -11.58 23.93 -16.77
CA LEU A 14 -11.18 24.16 -15.37
C LEU A 14 -11.55 23.00 -14.41
N LEU A 15 -12.02 21.86 -14.94
CA LEU A 15 -12.40 20.69 -14.11
C LEU A 15 -11.53 19.44 -14.33
N THR A 16 -10.41 19.54 -15.04
CA THR A 16 -9.48 18.40 -15.22
C THR A 16 -8.07 18.64 -14.67
N CYS A 17 -7.78 19.80 -14.07
CA CYS A 17 -6.50 20.08 -13.40
C CYS A 17 -6.55 19.89 -11.87
N GLN A 18 -7.33 18.92 -11.38
CA GLN A 18 -7.29 18.49 -9.97
C GLN A 18 -6.47 17.21 -9.74
N TRP A 19 -5.76 16.76 -10.78
CA TRP A 19 -4.61 15.85 -10.65
C TRP A 19 -3.34 16.70 -10.65
N MET A 20 -3.36 17.73 -9.82
CA MET A 20 -2.25 18.62 -9.54
C MET A 20 -1.29 17.88 -8.62
N MET A 21 -0.11 17.56 -9.14
CA MET A 21 1.11 17.29 -8.38
C MET A 21 0.94 16.33 -7.21
N CYS A 22 0.98 15.02 -7.47
CA CYS A 22 1.43 14.08 -6.44
C CYS A 22 2.96 14.18 -6.33
N GLU A 23 3.47 15.37 -5.99
CA GLU A 23 4.78 15.48 -5.36
C GLU A 23 4.59 14.92 -3.96
N THR A 24 4.85 13.61 -3.80
CA THR A 24 4.86 12.94 -2.51
C THR A 24 6.12 13.38 -1.74
N SER A 25 6.21 14.65 -1.38
CA SER A 25 7.20 15.13 -0.42
C SER A 25 6.70 14.80 0.99
N VAL A 26 7.64 14.35 1.83
CA VAL A 26 7.41 14.33 3.27
C VAL A 26 7.14 15.78 3.68
N SER A 27 6.02 16.06 4.36
CA SER A 27 5.73 17.42 4.83
C SER A 27 6.88 17.92 5.71
N GLU A 28 7.29 19.18 5.58
CA GLU A 28 8.44 19.75 6.30
C GLU A 28 8.44 19.41 7.81
N ASN A 29 7.28 19.53 8.48
CA ASN A 29 7.13 19.22 9.90
C ASN A 29 7.36 17.73 10.23
N LEU A 30 7.03 16.82 9.30
CA LEU A 30 7.28 15.38 9.47
C LEU A 30 8.76 15.07 9.24
N ASP A 31 9.38 15.72 8.26
CA ASP A 31 10.80 15.55 7.96
C ASP A 31 11.69 16.02 9.13
N GLU A 32 11.33 17.14 9.76
CA GLU A 32 11.97 17.64 10.98
C GLU A 32 11.82 16.64 12.14
N SER A 33 10.61 16.10 12.35
CA SER A 33 10.36 15.09 13.39
C SER A 33 11.22 13.84 13.18
N ILE A 34 11.31 13.35 11.94
CA ILE A 34 12.13 12.19 11.57
C ILE A 34 13.62 12.50 11.77
N SER A 35 14.09 13.68 11.33
CA SER A 35 15.49 14.09 11.45
C SER A 35 15.95 14.16 12.90
N GLU A 36 15.12 14.72 13.78
CA GLU A 36 15.42 14.79 15.21
C GLU A 36 15.41 13.45 15.91
N LEU A 37 14.48 12.56 15.55
CA LEU A 37 14.49 11.17 16.02
C LEU A 37 15.74 10.43 15.55
N ASN A 38 16.13 10.60 14.27
CA ASN A 38 17.34 9.99 13.72
C ASN A 38 18.60 10.47 14.43
N LYS A 39 18.67 11.76 14.80
CA LYS A 39 19.79 12.28 15.60
C LYS A 39 19.82 11.61 16.99
N TYR A 40 18.67 11.59 17.69
CA TYR A 40 18.57 11.02 19.03
C TYR A 40 18.96 9.53 19.11
N TYR A 41 18.49 8.72 18.15
CA TYR A 41 18.78 7.28 18.12
C TYR A 41 20.10 6.96 17.39
N GLY A 42 20.52 7.78 16.44
CA GLY A 42 21.74 7.61 15.66
C GLY A 42 23.02 7.82 16.48
N GLU A 43 23.02 8.75 17.44
CA GLU A 43 24.16 8.96 18.36
C GLU A 43 24.48 7.72 19.22
N LYS A 44 23.54 6.78 19.35
CA LYS A 44 23.69 5.53 20.12
C LYS A 44 23.98 4.30 19.23
N ALA A 45 23.98 4.43 17.90
CA ALA A 45 23.98 3.31 16.98
C ALA A 45 25.27 3.25 16.14
N GLY A 46 26.28 2.55 16.64
CA GLY A 46 27.55 2.35 15.93
C GLY A 46 27.47 1.48 14.65
N GLU A 47 26.34 0.80 14.41
CA GLU A 47 26.20 -0.20 13.33
C GLU A 47 25.03 0.08 12.36
N LEU A 48 24.52 1.32 12.30
CA LEU A 48 23.35 1.66 11.47
C LEU A 48 23.55 1.29 9.97
N HIS A 49 24.78 1.32 9.48
CA HIS A 49 25.14 1.00 8.09
C HIS A 49 25.81 -0.38 7.94
N ASN A 50 25.28 -1.41 8.60
CA ASN A 50 25.79 -2.79 8.52
C ASN A 50 25.42 -3.53 7.21
N GLY A 51 24.83 -2.87 6.23
CA GLY A 51 24.43 -3.47 4.95
C GLY A 51 23.12 -4.28 4.98
N HIS A 52 22.41 -4.32 6.12
CA HIS A 52 21.16 -5.06 6.28
C HIS A 52 19.98 -4.12 6.59
N PRO A 53 19.47 -3.36 5.61
CA PRO A 53 18.35 -2.46 5.84
C PRO A 53 17.07 -3.26 6.09
N VAL A 54 16.21 -2.77 6.98
CA VAL A 54 14.98 -3.47 7.39
C VAL A 54 13.99 -3.64 6.24
N PHE A 55 13.76 -2.58 5.44
CA PHE A 55 12.74 -2.61 4.36
C PHE A 55 13.24 -2.17 2.99
N LEU A 56 14.40 -1.50 2.89
CA LEU A 56 14.86 -0.90 1.63
C LEU A 56 15.05 -1.91 0.49
N LEU A 57 15.47 -3.14 0.80
CA LEU A 57 15.61 -4.21 -0.19
C LEU A 57 14.25 -4.60 -0.79
N ILE A 58 13.21 -4.72 0.04
CA ILE A 58 11.86 -5.03 -0.39
C ILE A 58 11.31 -3.89 -1.24
N LEU A 59 11.51 -2.63 -0.81
CA LEU A 59 11.03 -1.45 -1.51
C LEU A 59 11.68 -1.27 -2.89
N LYS A 60 12.97 -1.64 -3.04
CA LYS A 60 13.68 -1.58 -4.32
C LYS A 60 13.02 -2.46 -5.39
N ASP A 61 12.62 -3.66 -5.01
CA ASP A 61 12.07 -4.65 -5.94
C ASP A 61 10.55 -4.52 -6.12
N LEU A 62 9.89 -3.74 -5.26
CA LEU A 62 8.44 -3.67 -5.14
C LEU A 62 7.75 -3.38 -6.48
N LYS A 63 8.21 -2.33 -7.19
CA LYS A 63 7.62 -1.90 -8.46
C LYS A 63 7.94 -2.82 -9.64
N VAL A 64 9.02 -3.59 -9.54
CA VAL A 64 9.52 -4.45 -10.62
C VAL A 64 8.86 -5.83 -10.56
N LYS A 65 8.68 -6.37 -9.35
CA LYS A 65 8.25 -7.76 -9.16
C LYS A 65 6.74 -7.94 -9.00
N PHE A 66 6.02 -6.91 -8.58
CA PHE A 66 4.64 -7.05 -8.12
C PHE A 66 3.67 -6.15 -8.90
N GLU A 67 2.42 -6.56 -9.01
CA GLU A 67 1.34 -5.73 -9.54
C GLU A 67 0.91 -4.66 -8.53
N GLU A 68 0.25 -3.59 -9.00
CA GLU A 68 -0.13 -2.44 -8.16
C GLU A 68 -0.91 -2.85 -6.89
N THR A 69 -1.80 -3.84 -6.99
CA THR A 69 -2.58 -4.35 -5.84
C THR A 69 -1.71 -5.04 -4.80
N GLU A 70 -0.73 -5.82 -5.24
CA GLU A 70 0.25 -6.50 -4.39
C GLU A 70 1.23 -5.50 -3.76
N GLN A 71 1.67 -4.50 -4.54
CA GLN A 71 2.52 -3.41 -4.06
C GLN A 71 1.85 -2.63 -2.94
N LYS A 72 0.58 -2.28 -3.12
CA LYS A 72 -0.22 -1.66 -2.06
C LYS A 72 -0.22 -2.58 -0.84
N LEU A 73 -0.55 -3.87 -0.98
CA LEU A 73 -0.66 -4.77 0.18
C LEU A 73 0.63 -4.81 0.99
N LEU A 74 1.76 -4.98 0.32
CA LEU A 74 3.08 -4.95 0.94
C LEU A 74 3.37 -3.61 1.62
N MET A 75 3.02 -2.48 0.98
CA MET A 75 3.16 -1.16 1.59
C MET A 75 2.31 -1.03 2.87
N SER A 76 1.10 -1.60 2.89
CA SER A 76 0.28 -1.63 4.11
C SER A 76 0.97 -2.35 5.25
N ILE A 77 1.55 -3.52 4.96
CA ILE A 77 2.22 -4.36 5.95
C ILE A 77 3.46 -3.63 6.47
N ILE A 78 4.19 -2.94 5.60
CA ILE A 78 5.36 -2.12 5.97
C ILE A 78 4.95 -0.95 6.89
N ILE A 79 3.97 -0.15 6.49
CA ILE A 79 3.47 1.00 7.29
C ILE A 79 3.01 0.51 8.67
N GLU A 80 2.25 -0.56 8.73
CA GLU A 80 1.78 -1.11 10.01
C GLU A 80 2.94 -1.61 10.88
N THR A 81 3.95 -2.23 10.26
CA THR A 81 5.15 -2.67 10.98
C THR A 81 5.92 -1.48 11.56
N TYR A 82 6.06 -0.39 10.81
CA TYR A 82 6.60 0.88 11.32
C TYR A 82 5.78 1.40 12.50
N SER A 83 4.44 1.43 12.40
CA SER A 83 3.58 1.85 13.51
C SER A 83 3.85 1.04 14.77
N ARG A 84 3.95 -0.29 14.67
CA ARG A 84 4.26 -1.16 15.83
C ARG A 84 5.65 -0.87 16.42
N ILE A 85 6.66 -0.66 15.57
CA ILE A 85 8.03 -0.32 16.02
C ILE A 85 8.01 1.01 16.78
N PHE A 86 7.42 2.05 16.19
CA PHE A 86 7.40 3.39 16.78
C PHE A 86 6.53 3.48 18.03
N THR A 87 5.43 2.72 18.12
CA THR A 87 4.66 2.58 19.37
C THR A 87 5.51 1.99 20.49
N ARG A 88 6.29 0.93 20.21
CA ARG A 88 7.22 0.36 21.22
C ARG A 88 8.28 1.36 21.64
N MET A 89 8.93 2.01 20.67
CA MET A 89 9.94 3.06 20.94
C MET A 89 9.36 4.19 21.81
N LYS A 90 8.12 4.61 21.56
CA LYS A 90 7.44 5.65 22.35
C LYS A 90 7.20 5.18 23.79
N ASN A 91 6.71 3.95 23.96
CA ASN A 91 6.42 3.39 25.28
C ASN A 91 7.69 3.17 26.11
N GLU A 92 8.81 2.83 25.47
CA GLU A 92 10.10 2.59 26.13
C GLU A 92 10.90 3.88 26.39
N SER A 93 10.62 4.96 25.64
CA SER A 93 11.32 6.23 25.81
C SER A 93 11.02 6.88 27.16
N GLN A 94 12.04 7.46 27.78
CA GLN A 94 11.90 8.31 28.98
C GLN A 94 11.89 9.81 28.63
N SER A 95 12.25 10.18 27.39
CA SER A 95 12.27 11.58 26.95
C SER A 95 10.91 11.98 26.38
N GLU A 96 10.29 13.00 26.99
CA GLU A 96 8.99 13.49 26.56
C GLU A 96 9.02 14.10 25.15
N ASN A 97 10.09 14.81 24.79
CA ASN A 97 10.29 15.33 23.44
C ASN A 97 10.33 14.20 22.40
N VAL A 98 11.03 13.09 22.70
CA VAL A 98 11.08 11.92 21.81
C VAL A 98 9.70 11.28 21.68
N LYS A 99 8.93 11.19 22.77
CA LYS A 99 7.55 10.67 22.72
C LYS A 99 6.64 11.52 21.86
N GLU A 100 6.72 12.85 21.98
CA GLU A 100 5.93 13.78 21.18
C GLU A 100 6.23 13.65 19.69
N ARG A 101 7.51 13.57 19.31
CA ARG A 101 7.92 13.36 17.91
C ARG A 101 7.49 12.01 17.37
N LEU A 102 7.61 10.95 18.16
CA LEU A 102 7.13 9.62 17.78
C LEU A 102 5.61 9.62 17.60
N GLU A 103 4.86 10.31 18.47
CA GLU A 103 3.42 10.46 18.32
C GLU A 103 3.05 11.21 17.04
N HIS A 104 3.78 12.28 16.73
CA HIS A 104 3.58 13.03 15.49
C HIS A 104 3.80 12.14 14.25
N VAL A 105 4.89 11.35 14.21
CA VAL A 105 5.14 10.40 13.12
C VAL A 105 4.05 9.31 13.05
N LEU A 106 3.61 8.78 14.20
CA LEU A 106 2.55 7.77 14.27
C LEU A 106 1.22 8.28 13.69
N GLU A 107 0.84 9.53 13.96
CA GLU A 107 -0.38 10.13 13.40
C GLU A 107 -0.30 10.26 11.88
N HIS A 108 0.87 10.61 11.33
CA HIS A 108 1.09 10.61 9.88
C HIS A 108 1.01 9.20 9.27
N LEU A 109 1.58 8.18 9.93
CA LEU A 109 1.48 6.79 9.48
C LEU A 109 0.02 6.30 9.49
N ARG A 110 -0.77 6.69 10.50
CA ARG A 110 -2.21 6.37 10.59
C ARG A 110 -2.99 6.93 9.40
N LYS A 111 -2.80 8.21 9.07
CA LYS A 111 -3.41 8.85 7.89
C LYS A 111 -2.97 8.19 6.59
N LEU A 112 -1.68 7.84 6.48
CA LEU A 112 -1.14 7.18 5.30
C LEU A 112 -1.73 5.77 5.12
N GLN A 113 -1.94 5.05 6.21
CA GLN A 113 -2.57 3.74 6.21
C GLN A 113 -4.01 3.80 5.70
N GLU A 114 -4.79 4.82 6.08
CA GLU A 114 -6.15 5.06 5.56
C GLU A 114 -6.17 5.24 4.04
N TYR A 115 -5.16 5.91 3.46
CA TYR A 115 -5.06 6.14 2.02
C TYR A 115 -4.74 4.86 1.23
N TYR A 116 -3.75 4.08 1.70
CA TYR A 116 -3.36 2.86 1.00
C TYR A 116 -4.37 1.73 1.20
N PHE A 117 -5.03 1.66 2.37
CA PHE A 117 -5.95 0.58 2.74
C PHE A 117 -7.13 1.05 3.59
N PRO A 118 -8.20 1.57 2.97
CA PRO A 118 -9.45 1.76 3.67
C PRO A 118 -10.05 0.39 4.04
N GLY A 119 -9.78 -0.08 5.26
CA GLY A 119 -10.48 -1.17 5.95
C GLY A 119 -10.15 -2.62 5.55
N LYS A 120 -9.34 -2.89 4.50
CA LYS A 120 -9.16 -4.26 3.97
C LYS A 120 -7.81 -4.93 4.25
N SER A 121 -6.76 -4.19 4.62
CA SER A 121 -5.45 -4.80 4.91
C SER A 121 -5.44 -5.61 6.19
N ALA A 122 -6.22 -5.18 7.20
CA ALA A 122 -6.37 -5.92 8.45
C ALA A 122 -6.97 -7.30 8.19
N GLU A 123 -8.02 -7.40 7.37
CA GLU A 123 -8.64 -8.68 7.00
C GLU A 123 -7.69 -9.57 6.21
N LEU A 124 -6.98 -9.02 5.21
CA LEU A 124 -6.00 -9.79 4.42
C LEU A 124 -4.84 -10.32 5.27
N ARG A 125 -4.39 -9.55 6.26
CA ARG A 125 -3.38 -10.01 7.21
C ARG A 125 -3.92 -11.12 8.09
N THR A 126 -5.11 -10.96 8.66
CA THR A 126 -5.76 -12.02 9.45
C THR A 126 -5.87 -13.29 8.64
N PHE A 127 -6.28 -13.22 7.36
CA PHE A 127 -6.30 -14.39 6.49
C PHE A 127 -4.91 -15.02 6.30
N ALA A 128 -3.85 -14.21 6.12
CA ALA A 128 -2.49 -14.73 6.00
C ALA A 128 -2.01 -15.41 7.30
N GLU A 129 -2.28 -14.81 8.45
CA GLU A 129 -1.96 -15.36 9.77
C GLU A 129 -2.73 -16.67 10.03
N ASP A 130 -4.02 -16.71 9.72
CA ASP A 130 -4.86 -17.90 9.82
C ASP A 130 -4.34 -19.03 8.93
N LEU A 131 -3.93 -18.71 7.71
CA LEU A 131 -3.33 -19.67 6.77
C LEU A 131 -1.98 -20.21 7.30
N TRP A 132 -1.11 -19.36 7.84
CA TRP A 132 0.15 -19.80 8.44
C TRP A 132 -0.04 -20.65 9.70
N ALA A 133 -1.14 -20.47 10.43
CA ALA A 133 -1.47 -21.26 11.61
C ALA A 133 -2.01 -22.67 11.28
N ILE A 134 -2.27 -22.98 10.01
CA ILE A 134 -2.78 -24.28 9.59
C ILE A 134 -1.74 -25.38 9.93
N LYS A 135 -2.21 -26.39 10.66
CA LYS A 135 -1.40 -27.57 11.00
C LYS A 135 -1.41 -28.55 9.82
N GLU A 136 -0.56 -28.31 8.82
CA GLU A 136 -0.50 -29.10 7.58
C GLU A 136 -0.25 -30.61 7.81
N ASN A 137 0.39 -30.96 8.91
CA ASN A 137 0.67 -32.34 9.30
C ASN A 137 -0.48 -33.04 10.05
N ASP A 138 -1.55 -32.32 10.41
CA ASP A 138 -2.72 -32.90 11.09
C ASP A 138 -3.58 -33.68 10.07
N PRO A 139 -3.78 -35.01 10.25
CA PRO A 139 -4.57 -35.82 9.33
C PRO A 139 -6.02 -35.33 9.14
N MET A 140 -6.62 -34.70 10.16
CA MET A 140 -7.96 -34.13 10.06
C MET A 140 -7.98 -32.89 9.17
N VAL A 141 -6.96 -32.03 9.28
CA VAL A 141 -6.78 -30.85 8.42
C VAL A 141 -6.61 -31.28 6.97
N GLN A 142 -5.75 -32.27 6.71
CA GLN A 142 -5.54 -32.82 5.36
C GLN A 142 -6.84 -33.36 4.76
N ARG A 143 -7.65 -34.09 5.54
CA ARG A 143 -8.93 -34.62 5.07
C ARG A 143 -9.95 -33.51 4.76
N LYS A 144 -10.01 -32.43 5.56
CA LYS A 144 -10.83 -31.25 5.26
C LYS A 144 -10.37 -30.54 3.99
N ALA A 145 -9.06 -30.34 3.83
CA ALA A 145 -8.50 -29.73 2.63
C ALA A 145 -8.87 -30.52 1.37
N LEU A 146 -8.80 -31.87 1.42
CA LEU A 146 -9.22 -32.73 0.31
C LEU A 146 -10.72 -32.60 -0.01
N TYR A 147 -11.57 -32.49 1.02
CA TYR A 147 -13.01 -32.29 0.85
C TYR A 147 -13.33 -30.96 0.13
N GLU A 148 -12.62 -29.89 0.47
CA GLU A 148 -12.84 -28.54 -0.05
C GLU A 148 -12.16 -28.28 -1.39
N MET A 149 -11.15 -29.07 -1.76
CA MET A 149 -10.26 -28.84 -2.91
C MET A 149 -11.01 -28.62 -4.24
N LYS A 150 -12.09 -29.37 -4.49
CA LYS A 150 -12.89 -29.19 -5.72
C LYS A 150 -13.50 -27.79 -5.81
N ASN A 151 -13.93 -27.22 -4.68
CA ASN A 151 -14.49 -25.88 -4.64
C ASN A 151 -13.40 -24.82 -4.85
N VAL A 152 -12.27 -24.95 -4.16
CA VAL A 152 -11.10 -24.06 -4.32
C VAL A 152 -10.63 -24.02 -5.77
N TYR A 153 -10.47 -25.18 -6.41
CA TYR A 153 -10.05 -25.28 -7.81
C TYR A 153 -11.02 -24.60 -8.78
N ARG A 154 -12.34 -24.77 -8.56
CA ARG A 154 -13.38 -24.11 -9.37
C ARG A 154 -13.31 -22.59 -9.24
N GLN A 155 -13.12 -22.08 -8.03
CA GLN A 155 -13.01 -20.63 -7.80
C GLN A 155 -11.76 -20.06 -8.48
N ALA A 156 -10.61 -20.69 -8.29
CA ALA A 156 -9.34 -20.26 -8.90
C ALA A 156 -9.43 -20.21 -10.44
N THR A 157 -9.96 -21.27 -11.06
CA THR A 157 -10.11 -21.31 -12.53
C THR A 157 -11.15 -20.33 -13.06
N ALA A 158 -12.20 -20.02 -12.29
CA ALA A 158 -13.18 -19.00 -12.65
C ALA A 158 -12.57 -17.58 -12.63
N MET A 159 -11.69 -17.28 -11.67
CA MET A 159 -10.96 -16.01 -11.61
C MET A 159 -10.09 -15.81 -12.87
N LEU A 160 -9.27 -16.82 -13.22
CA LEU A 160 -8.44 -16.78 -14.43
C LEU A 160 -9.24 -16.50 -15.72
N ARG A 161 -10.44 -17.07 -15.84
CA ARG A 161 -11.33 -16.84 -16.99
C ARG A 161 -11.85 -15.40 -17.03
N LYS A 162 -12.17 -14.80 -15.88
CA LYS A 162 -12.62 -13.41 -15.80
C LYS A 162 -11.54 -12.45 -16.28
N ASP A 163 -10.29 -12.69 -15.90
CA ASP A 163 -9.16 -11.85 -16.30
C ASP A 163 -8.92 -11.89 -17.82
N LYS A 164 -8.90 -13.10 -18.41
CA LYS A 164 -8.82 -13.27 -19.87
C LYS A 164 -9.95 -12.55 -20.62
N ASN A 165 -11.16 -12.60 -20.08
CA ASN A 165 -12.31 -11.93 -20.69
C ASN A 165 -12.23 -10.40 -20.57
N LYS A 166 -11.74 -9.88 -19.44
CA LYS A 166 -11.50 -8.44 -19.23
C LYS A 166 -10.48 -7.90 -20.23
N ASP A 167 -9.39 -8.63 -20.44
CA ASP A 167 -8.36 -8.28 -21.42
C ASP A 167 -8.89 -8.28 -22.85
N ARG A 168 -9.67 -9.30 -23.23
CA ARG A 168 -10.29 -9.37 -24.56
C ARG A 168 -11.21 -8.17 -24.81
N ARG A 169 -12.05 -7.81 -23.84
CA ARG A 169 -12.93 -6.62 -23.93
C ARG A 169 -12.13 -5.33 -24.08
N ARG A 170 -11.02 -5.18 -23.33
CA ARG A 170 -10.13 -4.01 -23.43
C ARG A 170 -9.51 -3.89 -24.83
N ARG A 171 -9.08 -5.00 -25.44
CA ARG A 171 -8.54 -5.00 -26.82
C ARG A 171 -9.59 -4.62 -27.85
N GLN A 172 -10.81 -5.16 -27.73
CA GLN A 172 -11.91 -4.82 -28.63
C GLN A 172 -12.28 -3.33 -28.55
N ALA A 173 -12.33 -2.75 -27.35
CA ALA A 173 -12.59 -1.33 -27.15
C ALA A 173 -11.49 -0.42 -27.74
N LYS A 174 -10.21 -0.80 -27.63
CA LYS A 174 -9.09 -0.08 -28.26
C LYS A 174 -9.19 -0.11 -29.80
N ASN A 175 -9.45 -1.28 -30.36
CA ASN A 175 -9.57 -1.45 -31.80
C ASN A 175 -10.81 -0.73 -32.38
N ALA A 176 -11.90 -0.63 -31.61
CA ALA A 176 -13.08 0.13 -32.01
C ALA A 176 -12.79 1.64 -32.06
N ARG A 177 -12.03 2.18 -31.09
CA ARG A 177 -11.63 3.60 -31.04
C ARG A 177 -10.62 4.00 -32.12
N GLN A 178 -9.82 3.07 -32.62
CA GLN A 178 -8.88 3.33 -33.72
C GLN A 178 -9.54 3.29 -35.11
N LYS A 179 -10.76 2.76 -35.19
CA LYS A 179 -11.53 2.65 -36.44
C LYS A 179 -12.62 3.72 -36.59
N SER A 180 -12.84 4.54 -35.56
CA SER A 180 -13.69 5.75 -35.62
C SER A 180 -12.81 6.98 -35.80
#